data_AF-A0A7J6SGY6-F1
#
_entry.id   AF-A0A7J6SGY6-F1
#
_cell.length_a   1.000
_cell.length_b   1.000
_cell.length_c   1.000
_cell.angle_alpha   90.00
_cell.angle_beta   90.00
_cell.angle_gamma   90.00
#
_symmetry.space_group_name_H-M   'P 1'
#
loop_
_entity.id
_entity.type
_entity.pdbx_description
1 polymer ?
#
loop_
_entity_poly.entity_id
_entity_poly.type
_entity_poly.pdbx_seq_one_letter_code
_entity_poly.pdbx_strand_id
1 'polypeptide(L)'
;EVELRADLPEWVSKKVASIRKVLDTVLTNRTWVANETAWKVGNDTDDFETWFKELQEKQEATVLTEEPAFKVLDVKKRLASIGKAANQLMKIKKPAAAQPKKDDLLQPEKLRELIRNVTQNDTTYDASKLDKMSKL
;
A
#
# COMPACT_ATOMS: atom_id res chain seq x y z
N GLU A 1 23.89 -16.50 27.57
CA GLU A 1 22.42 -16.42 27.51
C GLU A 1 21.84 -15.43 28.53
N VAL A 2 22.23 -15.45 29.80
CA VAL A 2 21.69 -14.55 30.84
C VAL A 2 21.97 -13.07 30.54
N GLU A 3 23.21 -12.70 30.23
CA GLU A 3 23.57 -11.30 29.86
C GLU A 3 22.84 -10.83 28.60
N LEU A 4 22.71 -11.70 27.60
CA LEU A 4 21.95 -11.42 26.37
C LEU A 4 20.46 -11.18 26.62
N ARG A 5 19.91 -11.63 27.76
CA ARG A 5 18.53 -11.33 28.19
C ARG A 5 18.42 -9.98 28.87
N ALA A 6 19.47 -9.50 29.55
CA ALA A 6 19.46 -8.19 30.20
C ALA A 6 19.35 -7.05 29.17
N ASP A 7 20.05 -7.18 28.03
CA ASP A 7 20.01 -6.19 26.95
C ASP A 7 18.79 -6.37 26.01
N LEU A 8 18.06 -7.47 26.15
CA LEU A 8 16.99 -7.84 25.23
C LEU A 8 15.84 -6.83 25.21
N PRO A 9 15.34 -6.31 26.35
CA PRO A 9 14.24 -5.35 26.35
C PRO A 9 14.61 -4.09 25.57
N GLU A 10 15.80 -3.55 25.78
CA GLU A 10 16.26 -2.35 25.05
C GLU A 10 16.37 -2.63 23.54
N TRP A 11 16.93 -3.78 23.16
CA TRP A 11 17.01 -4.19 21.76
C TRP A 11 15.62 -4.34 21.11
N VAL A 12 14.68 -4.95 21.84
CA VAL A 12 13.29 -5.12 21.41
C VAL A 12 12.64 -3.75 21.21
N SER A 13 12.73 -2.84 22.19
CA SER A 13 12.17 -1.50 22.10
C SER A 13 12.71 -0.73 20.90
N LYS A 14 14.02 -0.76 20.66
CA LYS A 14 14.65 -0.14 19.48
C LYS A 14 14.10 -0.70 18.17
N LYS A 15 13.91 -2.01 18.09
CA LYS A 15 13.39 -2.67 16.88
C LYS A 15 11.92 -2.40 16.64
N VAL A 16 11.08 -2.44 17.68
CA VAL A 16 9.67 -2.07 17.58
C VAL A 16 9.52 -0.61 17.15
N ALA A 17 10.28 0.30 17.74
CA ALA A 17 10.28 1.71 17.33
C ALA A 17 10.64 1.88 15.84
N SER A 18 11.64 1.13 15.35
CA SER A 18 11.99 1.14 13.93
C SER A 18 10.86 0.62 13.04
N ILE A 19 10.12 -0.42 13.45
CA ILE A 19 8.99 -0.96 12.70
C ILE A 19 7.85 0.07 12.66
N ARG A 20 7.52 0.68 13.81
CA ARG A 20 6.50 1.73 13.89
C ARG A 20 6.82 2.94 13.01
N LYS A 21 8.09 3.36 12.95
CA LYS A 21 8.53 4.42 12.04
C LYS A 21 8.31 4.06 10.56
N VAL A 22 8.54 2.80 10.19
CA VAL A 22 8.26 2.32 8.83
C VAL A 22 6.76 2.35 8.54
N LEU A 23 5.94 1.87 9.48
CA LEU A 23 4.48 1.90 9.33
C LEU A 23 3.95 3.32 9.16
N ASP A 24 4.40 4.26 9.98
CA ASP A 24 4.04 5.67 9.86
C ASP A 24 4.44 6.25 8.49
N THR A 25 5.65 5.94 8.03
CA THR A 25 6.13 6.38 6.71
C THR A 25 5.26 5.83 5.57
N VAL A 26 4.83 4.56 5.66
CA VAL A 26 3.99 3.90 4.66
C VAL A 26 2.59 4.50 4.66
N LEU A 27 1.96 4.63 5.83
CA LEU A 27 0.59 5.13 5.96
C LEU A 27 0.48 6.61 5.54
N THR A 28 1.48 7.43 5.86
CA THR A 28 1.45 8.86 5.55
C THR A 28 1.87 9.16 4.10
N ASN A 29 2.92 8.49 3.60
CA ASN A 29 3.55 8.90 2.34
C ASN A 29 3.29 7.96 1.15
N ARG A 30 2.74 6.77 1.38
CA ARG A 30 2.62 5.73 0.35
C ARG A 30 1.17 5.28 0.16
N THR A 31 0.35 6.19 -0.36
CA THR A 31 -1.07 5.96 -0.65
C THR A 31 -1.35 4.82 -1.65
N TRP A 32 -0.32 4.31 -2.34
CA TRP A 32 -0.42 3.15 -3.22
C TRP A 32 -0.18 1.80 -2.53
N VAL A 33 0.23 1.81 -1.27
CA VAL A 33 0.31 0.60 -0.44
C VAL A 33 -1.05 0.40 0.22
N ALA A 34 -1.59 -0.82 0.14
CA ALA A 34 -2.86 -1.12 0.76
C ALA A 34 -2.77 -0.98 2.29
N ASN A 35 -3.66 -0.18 2.87
CA ASN A 35 -3.72 0.06 4.32
C ASN A 35 -3.84 -1.24 5.12
N GLU A 36 -4.61 -2.21 4.62
CA GLU A 36 -4.78 -3.53 5.23
C GLU A 36 -3.43 -4.24 5.46
N THR A 37 -2.50 -4.13 4.50
CA THR A 37 -1.18 -4.76 4.64
C THR A 37 -0.32 -4.06 5.70
N ALA A 38 -0.42 -2.73 5.80
CA ALA A 38 0.26 -1.97 6.85
C ALA A 38 -0.35 -2.25 8.23
N TRP A 39 -1.68 -2.32 8.32
CA TRP A 39 -2.40 -2.66 9.55
C TRP A 39 -2.08 -4.06 10.04
N LYS A 40 -1.96 -5.04 9.15
CA LYS A 40 -1.52 -6.38 9.53
C LYS A 40 -0.16 -6.37 10.23
N VAL A 41 0.82 -5.64 9.68
CA VAL A 41 2.15 -5.51 10.29
C VAL A 41 2.08 -4.73 11.62
N GLY A 42 1.17 -3.75 11.73
CA GLY A 42 0.85 -3.07 12.98
C GLY A 42 0.35 -4.04 14.05
N ASN A 43 -0.70 -4.80 13.74
CA ASN A 43 -1.28 -5.80 14.63
C ASN A 43 -0.25 -6.86 15.03
N ASP A 44 0.53 -7.38 14.07
CA ASP A 44 1.61 -8.35 14.36
C ASP A 44 2.66 -7.76 15.33
N THR A 45 2.89 -6.44 15.28
CA THR A 45 3.80 -5.73 16.18
C THR A 45 3.21 -5.59 17.59
N ASP A 46 1.93 -5.24 17.69
CA ASP A 46 1.23 -5.09 18.98
C ASP A 46 1.03 -6.46 19.67
N ASP A 47 0.70 -7.50 18.91
CA ASP A 47 0.64 -8.89 19.37
C ASP A 47 2.00 -9.36 19.89
N PHE A 48 3.09 -8.94 19.23
CA PHE A 48 4.44 -9.25 19.69
C PHE A 48 4.78 -8.55 21.00
N GLU A 49 4.45 -7.27 21.17
CA GLU A 49 4.71 -6.55 22.43
C GLU A 49 3.94 -7.18 23.60
N THR A 50 2.67 -7.53 23.37
CA THR A 50 1.83 -8.22 24.37
C THR A 50 2.45 -9.56 24.75
N TRP A 51 2.78 -10.38 23.74
CA TRP A 51 3.44 -11.66 23.96
C TRP A 51 4.78 -11.54 24.69
N PHE A 52 5.61 -10.54 24.33
CA PHE A 52 6.92 -10.35 24.93
C PHE A 52 6.80 -9.93 26.40
N LYS A 53 5.84 -9.06 26.73
CA LYS A 53 5.55 -8.67 28.10
C LYS A 53 5.16 -9.86 28.96
N GLU A 54 4.22 -10.69 28.49
CA GLU A 54 3.84 -11.93 29.18
C GLU A 54 5.03 -12.89 29.36
N LEU A 55 5.95 -12.91 28.39
CA LEU A 55 7.17 -13.71 28.43
C LEU A 55 8.13 -13.21 29.52
N GLN A 56 8.26 -11.89 29.67
CA GLN A 56 9.08 -11.27 30.72
C GLN A 56 8.50 -11.57 32.10
N GLU A 57 7.19 -11.41 32.28
CA GLU A 57 6.50 -11.74 33.54
C GLU A 57 6.70 -13.22 33.92
N LYS A 58 6.58 -14.14 32.95
CA LYS A 58 6.88 -15.56 33.16
C LYS A 58 8.34 -15.79 33.55
N GLN A 59 9.28 -15.09 32.91
CA GLN A 59 10.71 -15.24 33.20
C GLN A 59 11.09 -14.69 34.58
N GLU A 60 10.45 -13.62 35.03
CA GLU A 60 10.63 -13.06 36.38
C GLU A 60 10.07 -14.00 37.45
N ALA A 61 8.98 -14.71 37.15
CA ALA A 61 8.41 -15.73 38.03
C ALA A 61 9.18 -17.06 38.02
N THR A 62 10.06 -17.28 37.04
CA THR A 62 10.85 -18.53 36.91
C THR A 62 12.04 -18.50 37.86
N VAL A 63 12.23 -19.57 38.63
CA VAL A 63 13.36 -19.69 39.56
C VAL A 63 14.68 -19.83 38.77
N LEU A 64 15.78 -19.27 39.27
CA LEU A 64 17.08 -19.25 38.58
C LEU A 64 17.62 -20.64 38.20
N THR A 65 17.23 -21.68 38.93
CA THR A 65 17.63 -23.07 38.70
C THR A 65 16.79 -23.81 37.66
N GLU A 66 15.65 -23.24 37.27
CA GLU A 66 14.77 -23.82 36.25
C GLU A 66 15.14 -23.36 34.84
N GLU A 67 14.62 -24.07 33.83
CA GLU A 67 14.82 -23.65 32.46
C GLU A 67 14.19 -22.27 32.20
N PRO A 68 14.83 -21.43 31.37
CA PRO A 68 14.31 -20.10 31.03
C PRO A 68 12.91 -20.18 30.41
N ALA A 69 12.04 -19.24 30.78
CA ALA A 69 10.74 -19.08 30.14
C ALA A 69 10.86 -18.76 28.63
N PHE A 70 12.00 -18.23 28.19
CA PHE A 70 12.29 -18.03 26.78
C PHE A 70 13.77 -18.07 26.41
N LYS A 71 14.03 -18.36 25.14
CA LYS A 71 15.35 -18.20 24.50
C LYS A 71 15.40 -16.85 23.81
N VAL A 72 16.50 -16.12 23.97
CA VAL A 72 16.72 -14.81 23.32
C VAL A 72 16.55 -14.92 21.81
N LEU A 73 17.01 -16.04 21.25
CA LEU A 73 16.97 -16.30 19.82
C LEU A 73 15.54 -16.40 19.26
N ASP A 74 14.58 -16.90 20.03
CA ASP A 74 13.19 -17.02 19.59
C ASP A 74 12.50 -15.65 19.53
N VAL A 75 12.75 -14.81 20.53
CA VAL A 75 12.32 -13.40 20.54
C VAL A 75 12.89 -12.67 19.32
N LYS A 76 14.20 -12.81 19.08
CA LYS A 76 14.88 -12.18 17.93
C LYS A 76 14.32 -12.67 16.60
N LYS A 77 14.06 -13.97 16.44
CA LYS A 77 13.47 -14.55 15.22
C LYS A 77 12.08 -13.98 14.94
N ARG A 78 11.22 -13.93 15.96
CA ARG A 78 9.85 -13.42 15.81
C ARG A 78 9.86 -11.95 15.38
N LEU A 79 10.65 -11.11 16.07
CA LEU A 79 10.75 -9.69 15.73
C LEU A 79 11.43 -9.46 14.37
N ALA A 80 12.38 -10.31 13.98
CA ALA A 80 12.98 -10.26 12.65
C ALA A 80 11.98 -10.59 11.53
N SER A 81 11.01 -11.49 11.77
CA SER A 81 9.94 -11.79 10.81
C SER A 81 9.06 -10.56 10.57
N ILE A 82 8.63 -9.90 11.64
CA ILE A 82 7.82 -8.67 11.57
C ILE A 82 8.62 -7.55 10.89
N GLY A 83 9.89 -7.39 11.25
CA GLY A 83 10.78 -6.42 10.61
C GLY A 83 11.00 -6.69 9.11
N LYS A 84 11.01 -7.96 8.68
CA LYS A 84 11.02 -8.30 7.24
C LYS A 84 9.73 -7.87 6.56
N ALA A 85 8.58 -8.13 7.17
CA ALA A 85 7.27 -7.72 6.64
C ALA A 85 7.18 -6.20 6.50
N ALA A 86 7.58 -5.44 7.53
CA ALA A 86 7.65 -3.98 7.48
C ALA A 86 8.55 -3.49 6.33
N ASN A 87 9.73 -4.09 6.15
CA ASN A 87 10.63 -3.74 5.05
C ASN A 87 10.05 -4.06 3.66
N GLN A 88 9.18 -5.08 3.54
CA GLN A 88 8.52 -5.36 2.26
C GLN A 88 7.55 -4.23 1.87
N LEU A 89 6.86 -3.61 2.83
CA LEU A 89 5.99 -2.46 2.56
C LEU A 89 6.76 -1.31 1.88
N MET A 90 7.99 -1.07 2.31
CA MET A 90 8.87 -0.05 1.72
C MET A 90 9.34 -0.38 0.31
N LYS A 91 9.26 -1.65 -0.11
CA LYS A 91 9.65 -2.12 -1.44
C LYS A 91 8.51 -2.10 -2.45
N ILE A 92 7.27 -1.91 -2.00
CA ILE A 92 6.11 -1.80 -2.90
C ILE A 92 6.25 -0.53 -3.73
N LYS A 93 6.39 -0.73 -5.05
CA LYS A 93 6.55 0.35 -6.02
C LYS A 93 5.20 1.03 -6.27
N LYS A 94 5.23 2.34 -6.44
CA LYS A 94 4.08 3.09 -6.94
C LYS A 94 3.70 2.53 -8.31
N PRO A 95 2.42 2.19 -8.56
CA PRO A 95 1.97 1.80 -9.89
C PRO A 95 2.36 2.88 -10.90
N ALA A 96 2.87 2.49 -12.06
CA ALA A 96 3.07 3.44 -13.13
C ALA A 96 1.71 4.07 -13.48
N ALA A 97 1.68 5.38 -13.68
CA ALA A 97 0.51 6.01 -14.29
C ALA A 97 0.23 5.26 -15.59
N ALA A 98 -1.01 4.84 -15.81
CA ALA A 98 -1.39 4.18 -17.04
C ALA A 98 -0.97 5.09 -18.19
N GLN A 99 0.03 4.65 -18.96
CA GLN A 99 0.30 5.26 -20.25
C GLN A 99 -1.00 5.15 -21.04
N PRO A 100 -1.51 6.24 -21.64
CA PRO A 100 -2.68 6.13 -22.50
C PRO A 100 -2.37 5.05 -23.54
N LYS A 101 -3.26 4.05 -23.66
CA LYS A 101 -3.11 3.00 -24.67
C LYS A 101 -2.96 3.69 -26.02
N LYS A 102 -1.89 3.38 -26.77
CA LYS A 102 -1.62 3.99 -28.09
C LYS A 102 -2.75 3.76 -29.11
N ASP A 103 -3.68 2.85 -28.83
CA ASP A 103 -4.89 2.62 -29.64
C ASP A 103 -5.99 3.68 -29.48
N ASP A 104 -5.91 4.57 -28.48
CA ASP A 104 -6.88 5.66 -28.28
C ASP A 104 -6.48 6.97 -28.97
N LEU A 105 -5.35 6.97 -29.70
CA LEU A 105 -5.14 7.97 -30.74
C LEU A 105 -6.00 7.56 -31.92
N LEU A 106 -7.25 8.06 -31.94
CA LEU A 106 -8.00 8.18 -33.18
C LEU A 106 -7.02 8.75 -34.21
N GLN A 107 -6.61 7.92 -35.17
CA GLN A 107 -5.68 8.34 -36.20
C GLN A 107 -6.26 9.63 -36.79
N PRO A 108 -5.52 10.74 -36.85
CA PRO A 108 -6.05 12.01 -37.32
C PRO A 108 -6.66 11.89 -38.72
N GLU A 109 -6.23 10.89 -39.50
CA GLU A 109 -6.82 10.50 -40.78
C GLU A 109 -8.25 9.96 -40.67
N LYS A 110 -8.57 9.10 -39.69
CA LYS A 110 -9.95 8.62 -39.48
C LYS A 110 -10.88 9.74 -39.01
N LEU A 111 -10.39 10.65 -38.17
CA LEU A 111 -11.16 11.83 -37.76
C LEU A 111 -11.38 12.78 -38.95
N ARG A 112 -10.37 12.98 -39.81
CA ARG A 112 -10.48 13.77 -41.04
C ARG A 112 -11.44 13.15 -42.05
N GLU A 113 -11.44 11.83 -42.23
CA GLU A 113 -12.39 11.13 -43.09
C GLU A 113 -13.83 11.23 -42.58
N LEU A 114 -14.04 11.11 -41.26
CA LEU A 114 -15.37 11.28 -40.66
C LEU A 114 -15.90 12.70 -40.88
N ILE A 115 -15.08 13.73 -40.66
CA ILE A 115 -15.44 15.13 -40.91
C ILE A 115 -15.76 15.33 -42.40
N ARG A 116 -14.95 14.79 -43.32
CA ARG A 116 -15.19 14.90 -44.76
C ARG A 116 -16.52 14.26 -45.19
N ASN A 117 -16.84 13.07 -44.64
CA ASN A 117 -18.09 12.37 -44.96
C ASN A 117 -19.33 13.08 -44.38
N VAL A 118 -19.23 13.67 -43.19
CA VAL A 118 -20.32 14.48 -42.60
C VAL A 118 -20.54 15.75 -43.43
N THR A 119 -19.48 16.40 -43.89
CA THR A 119 -19.59 17.64 -44.69
C THR A 119 -20.13 17.39 -46.11
N GLN A 120 -20.01 16.17 -46.64
CA GLN A 120 -20.57 15.80 -47.95
C GLN A 120 -22.06 15.41 -47.91
N ASN A 121 -22.60 15.05 -46.75
CA ASN A 121 -23.97 14.54 -46.63
C ASN A 121 -25.02 15.60 -46.25
N ASP A 122 -24.62 16.86 -46.03
CA ASP A 122 -25.51 17.93 -45.54
C ASP A 122 -25.70 19.11 -46.51
N THR A 123 -25.58 18.89 -47.82
CA THR A 123 -26.09 19.84 -48.82
C THR A 123 -27.35 19.32 -49.51
N THR A 124 -28.44 19.24 -48.75
CA THR A 124 -29.75 19.61 -49.30
C THR A 124 -30.62 20.21 -48.18
N TYR A 125 -30.21 21.38 -47.69
CA TYR A 125 -31.17 22.30 -47.06
C TYR A 125 -32.08 22.81 -48.20
N ASP A 126 -33.19 22.11 -48.43
CA ASP A 126 -34.22 22.54 -49.36
C ASP A 126 -34.87 23.82 -48.82
N ALA A 127 -34.35 24.95 -49.28
CA ALA A 127 -34.84 26.29 -48.98
C ALA A 127 -36.27 26.55 -49.49
N SER A 128 -36.95 25.58 -50.12
CA SER A 128 -38.32 25.73 -50.61
C SER A 128 -39.40 25.60 -49.52
N LYS A 129 -39.03 25.26 -48.27
CA LYS A 129 -40.00 25.14 -47.16
C LYS A 129 -40.21 26.40 -46.32
N LEU A 130 -39.47 27.48 -46.56
CA LEU A 130 -39.56 28.72 -45.78
C LEU A 130 -40.35 29.86 -46.46
N ASP A 131 -40.86 29.68 -47.68
CA ASP A 131 -41.66 30.70 -48.37
C ASP A 131 -43.19 30.48 -48.27
N LYS A 132 -43.66 29.34 -47.76
CA LYS A 132 -45.12 29.06 -47.59
C LYS A 132 -45.72 29.51 -46.26
N MET A 133 -44.96 30.20 -45.41
CA MET A 133 -45.47 30.78 -44.14
C MET A 133 -45.30 32.30 -44.05
N SER A 134 -45.16 33.00 -45.19
CA SER A 134 -45.07 34.48 -45.20
C SER A 134 -46.12 35.20 -46.07
N LYS A 135 -47.07 34.52 -46.71
CA LYS A 135 -48.25 35.12 -47.36
C LYS A 135 -49.40 34.12 -47.21
N LEU A 136 -50.49 34.45 -46.49
CA LEU A 136 -51.71 35.02 -47.08
C LEU A 136 -52.13 34.28 -48.35
#